data_AF-A0A821R5J5-F1
#
_entry.id   AF-A0A821R5J5-F1
#
_cell.length_a   1.000
_cell.length_b   1.000
_cell.length_c   1.000
_cell.angle_alpha   90.00
_cell.angle_beta   90.00
_cell.angle_gamma   90.00
#
_symmetry.space_group_name_H-M   'P 1'
#
loop_
_entity.id
_entity.type
_entity.pdbx_description
1 polymer ?
#
loop_
_entity_poly.entity_id
_entity_poly.type
_entity_poly.pdbx_seq_one_letter_code
_entity_poly.pdbx_strand_id
1 'polypeptide(L)'
;MLYGILLESARDGIYLSYGNHVWKKIVQELNFEHESFTTLGRYEDNLIEKIAECLTDILHEGTPEYYMQFFGECFVRFFTNYGYDKILRVAGRHFRDFLHSIDQLHDSTKFSFPQMRSPLFHVLEEDEPGAFLQYKSRRRGFQRYIVGQLRECASRFYNEDIYVRVQDDISTNECTLIIFRVDFNNSAVKDTSQRLFSIPNLPDITSETFFKVFPFCLLIDPSMRIYHMGKSVKSLFPVDTVLIGRYLEEIFRLIRPDISLEWDKVILFIYLFKFVLF
;
A
#
# COMPACT_ATOMS: atom_id res chain seq x y z
N MET A 1 9.33 -8.42 11.93
CA MET A 1 8.90 -9.80 11.63
C MET A 1 8.15 -9.84 10.31
N LEU A 2 8.56 -10.76 9.45
CA LEU A 2 8.02 -11.04 8.14
C LEU A 2 6.96 -12.15 8.25
N TYR A 3 5.94 -12.11 7.39
CA TYR A 3 5.00 -13.24 7.28
C TYR A 3 5.57 -14.31 6.35
N GLY A 4 5.36 -15.57 6.71
CA GLY A 4 5.86 -16.72 5.96
C GLY A 4 5.35 -16.81 4.53
N ILE A 5 4.20 -16.21 4.21
CA ILE A 5 3.70 -16.16 2.82
C ILE A 5 4.72 -15.53 1.84
N LEU A 6 5.51 -14.56 2.29
CA LEU A 6 6.52 -13.93 1.44
C LEU A 6 7.68 -14.91 1.15
N LEU A 7 8.12 -15.65 2.18
CA LEU A 7 9.17 -16.66 2.06
C LEU A 7 8.70 -17.88 1.25
N GLU A 8 7.46 -18.31 1.48
CA GLU A 8 6.88 -19.43 0.76
C GLU A 8 6.69 -19.10 -0.73
N SER A 9 6.34 -17.86 -1.06
CA SER A 9 6.28 -17.41 -2.46
C SER A 9 7.66 -17.35 -3.12
N ALA A 10 8.70 -16.94 -2.38
CA ALA A 10 10.07 -16.94 -2.89
C ALA A 10 10.58 -18.37 -3.11
N ARG A 11 10.31 -19.28 -2.16
CA ARG A 11 10.56 -20.72 -2.28
C ARG A 11 9.92 -21.26 -3.55
N ASP A 12 8.60 -21.11 -3.72
CA ASP A 12 7.87 -21.61 -4.89
C ASP A 12 8.47 -21.05 -6.19
N GLY A 13 8.78 -19.76 -6.22
CA GLY A 13 9.47 -19.11 -7.33
C GLY A 13 10.83 -19.75 -7.68
N ILE A 14 11.66 -20.00 -6.68
CA ILE A 14 12.97 -20.65 -6.83
C ILE A 14 12.80 -22.08 -7.34
N TYR A 15 11.85 -22.84 -6.78
CA TYR A 15 11.52 -24.18 -7.23
C TYR A 15 11.14 -24.23 -8.72
N LEU A 16 10.28 -23.30 -9.15
CA LEU A 16 9.81 -23.25 -10.54
C LEU A 16 10.90 -22.79 -11.52
N SER A 17 11.79 -21.90 -11.10
CA SER A 17 12.78 -21.28 -12.01
C SER A 17 14.13 -22.00 -12.03
N TYR A 18 14.58 -22.50 -10.88
CA TYR A 18 15.91 -23.10 -10.70
C TYR A 18 15.86 -24.56 -10.20
N GLY A 19 14.69 -25.04 -9.80
CA GLY A 19 14.48 -26.42 -9.38
C GLY A 19 14.74 -26.69 -7.89
N ASN A 20 14.26 -27.84 -7.42
CA ASN A 20 14.33 -28.28 -6.02
C ASN A 20 15.77 -28.34 -5.47
N HIS A 21 16.73 -28.71 -6.32
CA HIS A 21 18.11 -28.89 -5.90
C HIS A 21 18.76 -27.57 -5.43
N VAL A 22 18.39 -26.43 -6.03
CA VAL A 22 18.87 -25.11 -5.60
C VAL A 22 18.25 -24.73 -4.26
N TRP A 23 16.94 -24.93 -4.08
CA TRP A 23 16.29 -24.67 -2.80
C TRP A 23 16.90 -25.49 -1.65
N LYS A 24 17.18 -26.77 -1.89
CA LYS A 24 17.82 -27.64 -0.89
C LYS A 24 19.21 -27.16 -0.48
N LYS A 25 20.00 -26.60 -1.40
CA LYS A 25 21.28 -25.97 -1.07
C LYS A 25 21.07 -24.73 -0.18
N ILE A 26 20.10 -23.89 -0.48
CA ILE A 26 19.77 -22.71 0.36
C ILE A 26 19.38 -23.13 1.78
N VAL A 27 18.53 -24.16 1.91
CA VAL A 27 18.14 -24.73 3.20
C VAL A 27 19.36 -25.20 4.01
N GLN A 28 20.36 -25.80 3.34
CA GLN A 28 21.60 -26.26 3.97
C GLN A 28 22.51 -25.09 4.37
N GLU A 29 22.79 -24.16 3.45
CA GLU A 29 23.69 -23.01 3.70
C GLU A 29 23.15 -22.08 4.79
N LEU A 30 21.84 -21.84 4.79
CA LEU A 30 21.19 -20.98 5.80
C LEU A 30 20.74 -21.75 7.05
N ASN A 31 21.03 -23.05 7.14
CA ASN A 31 20.69 -23.93 8.27
C ASN A 31 19.21 -23.86 8.68
N PHE A 32 18.29 -23.96 7.73
CA PHE A 32 16.86 -24.00 8.05
C PHE A 32 16.45 -25.36 8.62
N GLU A 33 15.67 -25.36 9.70
CA GLU A 33 15.15 -26.59 10.32
C GLU A 33 14.13 -27.32 9.42
N HIS A 34 13.46 -26.59 8.52
CA HIS A 34 12.40 -27.09 7.66
C HIS A 34 12.55 -26.55 6.23
N GLU A 35 12.16 -27.35 5.23
CA GLU A 35 12.21 -26.97 3.81
C GLU A 35 11.06 -26.03 3.38
N SER A 36 10.07 -25.77 4.24
CA SER A 36 8.87 -24.98 3.93
C SER A 36 8.52 -24.00 5.04
N PHE A 37 7.83 -22.91 4.68
CA PHE A 37 7.39 -21.90 5.64
C PHE A 37 5.87 -21.94 5.82
N THR A 38 5.42 -21.82 7.07
CA THR A 38 3.99 -21.66 7.36
C THR A 38 3.57 -20.26 6.93
N THR A 39 2.55 -20.14 6.08
CA THR A 39 2.11 -18.86 5.48
C THR A 39 1.77 -17.77 6.52
N LEU A 40 1.11 -18.16 7.61
CA LEU A 40 0.78 -17.28 8.75
C LEU A 40 1.90 -17.22 9.81
N GLY A 41 2.96 -18.00 9.63
CA GLY A 41 4.15 -18.00 10.49
C GLY A 41 4.90 -16.67 10.44
N ARG A 42 5.70 -16.41 11.48
CA ARG A 42 6.44 -15.16 11.67
C ARG A 42 7.92 -15.45 11.69
N TYR A 43 8.66 -14.72 10.87
CA TYR A 43 10.09 -14.95 10.63
C TYR A 43 10.87 -13.63 10.73
N GLU A 44 12.21 -13.73 10.74
CA GLU A 44 13.10 -12.56 10.74
C GLU A 44 12.88 -11.69 9.49
N ASP A 45 12.97 -10.37 9.62
CA ASP A 45 12.70 -9.45 8.50
C ASP A 45 13.74 -9.56 7.38
N ASN A 46 15.00 -9.82 7.73
CA ASN A 46 16.12 -9.94 6.79
C ASN A 46 16.25 -11.33 6.15
N LEU A 47 15.37 -12.28 6.49
CA LEU A 47 15.50 -13.65 6.01
C LEU A 47 15.36 -13.75 4.49
N ILE A 48 14.46 -12.95 3.90
CA ILE A 48 14.28 -12.92 2.45
C ILE A 48 15.50 -12.34 1.72
N GLU A 49 16.20 -11.37 2.35
CA GLU A 49 17.44 -10.79 1.83
C GLU A 49 18.58 -11.82 1.91
N LYS A 50 18.71 -12.53 3.04
CA LYS A 50 19.67 -13.64 3.19
C LYS A 50 19.46 -14.73 2.13
N ILE A 51 18.20 -15.04 1.77
CA ILE A 51 17.88 -15.99 0.70
C ILE A 51 18.35 -15.43 -0.66
N ALA A 52 18.16 -14.14 -0.93
CA ALA A 52 18.63 -13.51 -2.17
C ALA A 52 20.16 -13.51 -2.30
N GLU A 53 20.87 -13.21 -1.20
CA GLU A 53 22.34 -13.28 -1.11
C GLU A 53 22.83 -14.71 -1.39
N CYS A 54 22.30 -15.70 -0.67
CA CYS A 54 22.65 -17.10 -0.83
C CYS A 54 22.37 -17.62 -2.26
N LEU A 55 21.27 -17.20 -2.87
CA LEU A 55 20.94 -17.56 -4.25
C LEU A 55 21.96 -16.99 -5.26
N THR A 56 22.45 -15.77 -5.00
CA THR A 56 23.53 -15.15 -5.79
C THR A 56 24.82 -15.96 -5.65
N ASP A 57 25.17 -16.37 -4.43
CA ASP A 57 26.38 -17.16 -4.17
C ASP A 57 26.32 -18.56 -4.79
N ILE A 58 25.14 -19.21 -4.80
CA ILE A 58 24.97 -20.57 -5.34
C ILE A 58 24.95 -20.57 -6.87
N LEU A 59 24.29 -19.58 -7.49
CA LEU A 59 24.11 -19.53 -8.95
C LEU A 59 25.25 -18.79 -9.65
N HIS A 60 26.03 -17.98 -8.93
CA HIS A 60 27.07 -17.10 -9.49
C HIS A 60 26.57 -16.17 -10.60
N GLU A 61 25.26 -15.85 -10.57
CA GLU A 61 24.57 -15.01 -11.54
C GLU A 61 23.62 -14.05 -10.83
N GLY A 62 23.41 -12.88 -11.42
CA GLY A 62 22.56 -11.84 -10.87
C GLY A 62 23.18 -11.11 -9.67
N THR A 63 22.34 -10.36 -8.96
CA THR A 63 22.69 -9.68 -7.70
C THR A 63 21.56 -9.89 -6.68
N PRO A 64 21.78 -9.65 -5.38
CA PRO A 64 20.71 -9.72 -4.39
C PRO A 64 19.51 -8.84 -4.76
N GLU A 65 19.74 -7.65 -5.35
CA GLU A 65 18.70 -6.74 -5.84
C GLU A 65 17.88 -7.34 -6.99
N TYR A 66 18.53 -8.07 -7.89
CA TYR A 66 17.87 -8.79 -8.97
C TYR A 66 16.93 -9.87 -8.40
N TYR A 67 17.42 -10.68 -7.46
CA TYR A 67 16.60 -11.72 -6.84
C TYR A 67 15.48 -11.16 -5.96
N MET A 68 15.71 -10.04 -5.28
CA MET A 68 14.65 -9.34 -4.56
C MET A 68 13.53 -8.88 -5.50
N GLN A 69 13.86 -8.38 -6.69
CA GLN A 69 12.85 -8.07 -7.71
C GLN A 69 12.13 -9.33 -8.20
N PHE A 70 12.87 -10.39 -8.52
CA PHE A 70 12.32 -11.69 -8.91
C PHE A 70 11.34 -12.24 -7.84
N PHE A 71 11.69 -12.15 -6.55
CA PHE A 71 10.79 -12.56 -5.46
C PHE A 71 9.52 -11.71 -5.40
N GLY A 72 9.59 -10.43 -5.75
CA GLY A 72 8.41 -9.57 -5.87
C GLY A 72 7.45 -10.03 -6.97
N GLU A 73 8.00 -10.43 -8.13
CA GLU A 73 7.23 -11.00 -9.24
C GLU A 73 6.61 -12.35 -8.84
N CYS A 74 7.41 -13.24 -8.23
CA CYS A 74 6.94 -14.52 -7.69
C CYS A 74 5.82 -14.35 -6.68
N PHE A 75 5.90 -13.33 -5.81
CA PHE A 75 4.85 -13.08 -4.83
C PHE A 75 3.51 -12.78 -5.49
N VAL A 76 3.45 -11.91 -6.50
CA VAL A 76 2.19 -11.63 -7.20
C VAL A 76 1.66 -12.89 -7.89
N ARG A 77 2.53 -13.67 -8.54
CA ARG A 77 2.13 -14.95 -9.17
C ARG A 77 1.56 -15.92 -8.15
N PHE A 78 2.27 -16.13 -7.05
CA PHE A 78 1.86 -16.99 -5.95
C PHE A 78 0.54 -16.51 -5.34
N PHE A 79 0.43 -15.22 -5.00
CA PHE A 79 -0.73 -14.62 -4.37
C PHE A 79 -1.99 -14.76 -5.23
N THR A 80 -1.87 -14.69 -6.56
CA THR A 80 -2.99 -14.94 -7.47
C THR A 80 -3.51 -16.37 -7.43
N ASN A 81 -2.63 -17.37 -7.24
CA ASN A 81 -3.04 -18.77 -7.16
C ASN A 81 -3.83 -19.07 -5.88
N TYR A 82 -3.72 -18.23 -4.86
CA TYR A 82 -4.49 -18.32 -3.61
C TYR A 82 -5.87 -17.61 -3.68
N GLY A 83 -6.31 -17.20 -4.87
CA GLY A 83 -7.64 -16.62 -5.10
C GLY A 83 -7.76 -15.13 -4.78
N TYR A 84 -6.65 -14.44 -4.51
CA TYR A 84 -6.61 -12.99 -4.36
C TYR A 84 -6.59 -12.24 -5.70
N ASP A 85 -6.53 -12.96 -6.83
CA ASP A 85 -6.61 -12.38 -8.17
C ASP A 85 -7.90 -11.59 -8.37
N LYS A 86 -9.02 -12.06 -7.82
CA LYS A 86 -10.32 -11.36 -7.88
C LYS A 86 -10.24 -9.98 -7.24
N ILE A 87 -9.53 -9.86 -6.12
CA ILE A 87 -9.37 -8.60 -5.39
C ILE A 87 -8.46 -7.65 -6.18
N LEU A 88 -7.41 -8.17 -6.81
CA LEU A 88 -6.52 -7.36 -7.66
C LEU A 88 -7.21 -6.90 -8.96
N ARG A 89 -8.11 -7.71 -9.53
CA ARG A 89 -8.88 -7.35 -10.75
C ARG A 89 -9.92 -6.26 -10.52
N VAL A 90 -10.39 -6.05 -9.28
CA VAL A 90 -11.36 -5.00 -8.95
C VAL A 90 -10.71 -3.70 -8.48
N ALA A 91 -9.37 -3.67 -8.39
CA ALA A 91 -8.61 -2.51 -7.96
C ALA A 91 -8.78 -1.28 -8.87
N GLY A 92 -9.18 -1.49 -10.13
CA GLY A 92 -9.60 -0.44 -11.03
C GLY A 92 -9.51 -0.85 -12.51
N ARG A 93 -9.78 0.10 -13.42
CA ARG A 93 -9.76 -0.17 -14.86
C ARG A 93 -8.36 0.02 -15.44
N HIS A 94 -7.66 1.04 -14.95
CA HIS A 94 -6.33 1.42 -15.41
C HIS A 94 -5.30 1.17 -14.32
N PHE A 95 -4.03 0.99 -14.70
CA PHE A 95 -2.95 0.74 -13.74
C PHE A 95 -2.80 1.87 -12.71
N ARG A 96 -3.10 3.12 -13.09
CA ARG A 96 -3.16 4.25 -12.14
C ARG A 96 -4.15 4.02 -10.99
N ASP A 97 -5.30 3.41 -11.27
CA ASP A 97 -6.34 3.16 -10.28
C ASP A 97 -5.83 2.13 -9.26
N PHE A 98 -5.10 1.13 -9.75
CA PHE A 98 -4.40 0.18 -8.90
C PHE A 98 -3.43 0.88 -7.95
N LEU A 99 -2.58 1.80 -8.46
CA LEU A 99 -1.63 2.54 -7.63
C LEU A 99 -2.32 3.30 -6.48
N HIS A 100 -3.47 3.92 -6.74
CA HIS A 100 -4.27 4.60 -5.72
C HIS A 100 -4.94 3.63 -4.73
N SER A 101 -5.19 2.38 -5.13
CA SER A 101 -5.90 1.38 -4.32
C SER A 101 -5.00 0.48 -3.45
N ILE A 102 -3.67 0.53 -3.61
CA ILE A 102 -2.74 -0.42 -2.96
C ILE A 102 -2.95 -0.50 -1.44
N ASP A 103 -3.12 0.65 -0.78
CA ASP A 103 -3.30 0.69 0.67
C ASP A 103 -4.65 0.09 1.10
N GLN A 104 -5.71 0.25 0.30
CA GLN A 104 -6.99 -0.40 0.54
C GLN A 104 -6.87 -1.93 0.42
N LEU A 105 -6.10 -2.42 -0.55
CA LEU A 105 -5.82 -3.85 -0.72
C LEU A 105 -5.08 -4.42 0.50
N HIS A 106 -4.06 -3.72 0.99
CA HIS A 106 -3.38 -4.10 2.23
C HIS A 106 -4.33 -4.09 3.43
N ASP A 107 -5.23 -3.12 3.51
CA ASP A 107 -6.21 -3.05 4.59
C ASP A 107 -7.21 -4.21 4.57
N SER A 108 -7.66 -4.65 3.39
CA SER A 108 -8.45 -5.90 3.28
C SER A 108 -7.64 -7.14 3.65
N THR A 109 -6.35 -7.16 3.32
CA THR A 109 -5.47 -8.32 3.60
C THR A 109 -5.21 -8.48 5.10
N LYS A 110 -5.32 -7.40 5.90
CA LYS A 110 -5.20 -7.46 7.37
C LYS A 110 -6.29 -8.33 8.02
N PHE A 111 -7.41 -8.61 7.37
CA PHE A 111 -8.39 -9.57 7.91
C PHE A 111 -7.82 -11.00 7.95
N SER A 112 -7.05 -11.40 6.94
CA SER A 112 -6.34 -12.68 6.90
C SER A 112 -5.01 -12.65 7.66
N PHE A 113 -4.36 -11.47 7.73
CA PHE A 113 -3.06 -11.27 8.37
C PHE A 113 -3.12 -10.15 9.43
N PRO A 114 -3.69 -10.41 10.63
CA PRO A 114 -4.02 -9.35 11.60
C PRO A 114 -2.83 -8.54 12.11
N GLN A 115 -1.63 -9.13 12.13
CA GLN A 115 -0.41 -8.48 12.60
C GLN A 115 0.45 -7.95 11.43
N MET A 116 -0.15 -7.77 10.26
CA MET A 116 0.53 -7.22 9.09
C MET A 116 0.82 -5.75 9.30
N ARG A 117 2.11 -5.43 9.25
CA ARG A 117 2.60 -4.06 9.09
C ARG A 117 2.82 -3.85 7.60
N SER A 118 1.79 -3.34 6.93
CA SER A 118 1.85 -2.99 5.52
C SER A 118 2.70 -1.74 5.33
N PRO A 119 3.45 -1.63 4.22
CA PRO A 119 3.92 -0.34 3.75
C PRO A 119 2.73 0.56 3.38
N LEU A 120 2.99 1.85 3.21
CA LEU A 120 2.06 2.84 2.70
C LEU A 120 2.48 3.28 1.30
N PHE A 121 1.49 3.51 0.45
CA PHE A 121 1.65 3.95 -0.93
C PHE A 121 0.83 5.20 -1.19
N HIS A 122 1.46 6.21 -1.78
CA HIS A 122 0.78 7.44 -2.13
C HIS A 122 1.25 7.94 -3.49
N VAL A 123 0.30 8.18 -4.39
CA VAL A 123 0.58 8.81 -5.68
C VAL A 123 0.68 10.32 -5.45
N LEU A 124 1.89 10.88 -5.63
CA LEU A 124 2.16 12.30 -5.41
C LEU A 124 1.65 13.15 -6.57
N GLU A 125 2.01 12.74 -7.77
CA GLU A 125 1.70 13.43 -9.02
C GLU A 125 1.51 12.41 -10.14
N GLU A 126 0.70 12.77 -11.13
CA GLU A 126 0.42 11.97 -12.31
C GLU A 126 0.53 12.81 -13.58
N ASP A 127 1.05 12.21 -14.63
CA ASP A 127 1.14 12.81 -15.95
C ASP A 127 0.81 11.75 -17.02
N GLU A 128 0.76 12.15 -18.28
CA GLU A 128 0.47 11.21 -19.37
C GLU A 128 1.46 10.04 -19.49
N PRO A 129 2.78 10.23 -19.32
CA PRO A 129 3.74 9.12 -19.37
C PRO A 129 3.83 8.30 -18.07
N GLY A 130 3.03 8.57 -17.03
CA GLY A 130 3.05 7.76 -15.81
C GLY A 130 2.68 8.50 -14.52
N ALA A 131 3.37 8.16 -13.43
CA ALA A 131 3.11 8.71 -12.10
C ALA A 131 4.34 8.70 -11.18
N PHE A 132 4.32 9.57 -10.17
CA PHE A 132 5.25 9.56 -9.05
C PHE A 132 4.61 8.88 -7.84
N LEU A 133 5.20 7.76 -7.41
CA LEU A 133 4.67 6.91 -6.34
C LEU A 133 5.61 6.97 -5.13
N GLN A 134 5.13 7.54 -4.04
CA GLN A 134 5.78 7.47 -2.74
C GLN A 134 5.50 6.11 -2.09
N TYR A 135 6.57 5.44 -1.66
CA TYR A 135 6.55 4.23 -0.85
C TYR A 135 7.14 4.53 0.52
N LYS A 136 6.42 4.19 1.58
CA LYS A 136 6.88 4.34 2.96
C LYS A 136 6.78 3.03 3.72
N SER A 137 7.86 2.63 4.37
CA SER A 137 7.95 1.38 5.11
C SER A 137 8.84 1.49 6.32
N ARG A 138 8.61 0.64 7.32
CA ARG A 138 9.56 0.41 8.43
C ARG A 138 10.62 -0.65 8.07
N ARG A 139 10.41 -1.41 6.99
CA ARG A 139 11.37 -2.41 6.49
C ARG A 139 12.27 -1.78 5.43
N ARG A 140 13.57 -2.10 5.51
CA ARG A 140 14.62 -1.72 4.56
C ARG A 140 14.87 -2.86 3.57
N GLY A 141 15.49 -2.58 2.43
CA GLY A 141 15.85 -3.61 1.42
C GLY A 141 14.72 -4.08 0.50
N PHE A 142 13.47 -3.71 0.78
CA PHE A 142 12.31 -4.13 -0.04
C PHE A 142 12.08 -3.29 -1.29
N GLN A 143 12.93 -2.29 -1.59
CA GLN A 143 12.77 -1.41 -2.75
C GLN A 143 12.58 -2.21 -4.05
N ARG A 144 13.51 -3.12 -4.36
CA ARG A 144 13.48 -3.93 -5.59
C ARG A 144 12.34 -4.95 -5.57
N TYR A 145 12.00 -5.46 -4.39
CA TYR A 145 10.86 -6.33 -4.19
C TYR A 145 9.52 -5.66 -4.54
N ILE A 146 9.36 -4.37 -4.21
CA ILE A 146 8.20 -3.59 -4.64
C ILE A 146 8.19 -3.39 -6.16
N VAL A 147 9.35 -3.09 -6.76
CA VAL A 147 9.47 -2.95 -8.23
C VAL A 147 8.98 -4.21 -8.94
N GLY A 148 9.39 -5.40 -8.47
CA GLY A 148 8.93 -6.67 -9.04
C GLY A 148 7.42 -6.86 -8.95
N GLN A 149 6.81 -6.53 -7.80
CA GLN A 149 5.36 -6.60 -7.64
C GLN A 149 4.62 -5.65 -8.58
N LEU A 150 5.07 -4.39 -8.69
CA LEU A 150 4.45 -3.41 -9.58
C LEU A 150 4.49 -3.88 -11.04
N ARG A 151 5.64 -4.41 -11.49
CA ARG A 151 5.82 -4.91 -12.85
C ARG A 151 4.92 -6.11 -13.15
N GLU A 152 4.89 -7.10 -12.26
CA GLU A 152 4.04 -8.28 -12.45
C GLU A 152 2.56 -7.90 -12.39
N CYS A 153 2.15 -6.98 -11.51
CA CYS A 153 0.77 -6.50 -11.47
C CYS A 153 0.37 -5.78 -12.76
N ALA A 154 1.21 -4.87 -13.26
CA ALA A 154 0.93 -4.13 -14.49
C ALA A 154 0.79 -5.07 -15.69
N SER A 155 1.76 -5.97 -15.87
CA SER A 155 1.77 -6.93 -16.97
C SER A 155 0.58 -7.89 -16.89
N ARG A 156 0.34 -8.50 -15.71
CA ARG A 156 -0.64 -9.58 -15.56
C ARG A 156 -2.09 -9.11 -15.55
N PHE A 157 -2.39 -7.93 -15.00
CA PHE A 157 -3.77 -7.46 -14.82
C PHE A 157 -4.17 -6.34 -15.78
N TYR A 158 -3.21 -5.54 -16.22
CA TYR A 158 -3.47 -4.37 -17.07
C TYR A 158 -2.88 -4.52 -18.47
N ASN A 159 -2.08 -5.56 -18.73
CA ASN A 159 -1.37 -5.76 -19.99
C ASN A 159 -0.51 -4.53 -20.35
N GLU A 160 0.09 -3.92 -19.33
CA GLU A 160 0.98 -2.76 -19.44
C GLU A 160 2.41 -3.20 -19.13
N ASP A 161 3.37 -2.76 -19.94
CA ASP A 161 4.78 -2.84 -19.59
C ASP A 161 5.20 -1.51 -18.96
N ILE A 162 5.76 -1.59 -17.75
CA ILE A 162 6.08 -0.42 -16.96
C ILE A 162 7.57 -0.36 -16.69
N TYR A 163 8.09 0.86 -16.62
CA TYR A 163 9.46 1.11 -16.24
C TYR A 163 9.50 1.89 -14.93
N VAL A 164 10.11 1.29 -13.90
CA VAL A 164 10.17 1.89 -12.56
C VAL A 164 11.59 2.35 -12.26
N ARG A 165 11.74 3.63 -11.95
CA ARG A 165 13.01 4.26 -11.54
C ARG A 165 12.88 4.79 -10.13
N VAL A 166 13.98 4.78 -9.40
CA VAL A 166 14.06 5.45 -8.09
C VAL A 166 14.48 6.88 -8.36
N GLN A 167 13.68 7.83 -7.90
CA GLN A 167 13.99 9.26 -8.00
C GLN A 167 14.67 9.73 -6.72
N ASP A 168 14.08 9.42 -5.57
CA ASP A 168 14.62 9.77 -4.26
C ASP A 168 14.56 8.55 -3.32
N ASP A 169 15.60 8.38 -2.51
CA ASP A 169 15.66 7.41 -1.43
C ASP A 169 16.07 8.13 -0.14
N ILE A 170 15.08 8.34 0.72
CA ILE A 170 15.21 8.99 2.02
C ILE A 170 15.05 7.91 3.08
N SER A 171 16.01 6.99 3.12
CA SER A 171 16.06 5.93 4.12
C SER A 171 16.79 6.38 5.39
N THR A 172 16.05 6.45 6.49
CA THR A 172 16.57 6.68 7.86
C THR A 172 16.58 5.37 8.65
N ASN A 173 17.16 5.38 9.86
CA ASN A 173 17.22 4.18 10.74
C ASN A 173 15.86 3.63 11.15
N GLU A 174 14.81 4.45 11.09
CA GLU A 174 13.47 4.08 11.56
C GLU A 174 12.46 3.90 10.43
N CYS A 175 12.72 4.50 9.27
CA CYS A 175 11.79 4.53 8.16
C CYS A 175 12.52 4.63 6.82
N THR A 176 12.06 3.84 5.86
CA THR A 176 12.39 3.95 4.45
C THR A 176 11.29 4.72 3.75
N LEU A 177 11.65 5.81 3.09
CA LEU A 177 10.77 6.55 2.18
C LEU A 177 11.45 6.61 0.82
N ILE A 178 10.79 6.08 -0.20
CA ILE A 178 11.30 6.03 -1.57
C ILE A 178 10.27 6.70 -2.47
N ILE A 179 10.73 7.55 -3.38
CA ILE A 179 9.90 8.10 -4.46
C ILE A 179 10.28 7.38 -5.74
N PHE A 180 9.32 6.62 -6.28
CA PHE A 180 9.45 5.97 -7.56
C PHE A 180 8.86 6.86 -8.65
N ARG A 181 9.57 6.96 -9.78
CA ARG A 181 8.96 7.32 -11.06
C ARG A 181 8.51 6.04 -11.75
N VAL A 182 7.22 5.92 -12.00
CA VAL A 182 6.62 4.76 -12.67
C VAL A 182 6.13 5.22 -14.04
N ASP A 183 6.86 4.83 -15.09
CA ASP A 183 6.51 5.13 -16.48
C ASP A 183 5.57 4.06 -17.04
N PHE A 184 4.40 4.46 -17.52
CA PHE A 184 3.38 3.61 -18.14
C PHE A 184 2.43 4.45 -18.99
N ASN A 185 1.60 3.81 -19.82
CA ASN A 185 0.60 4.56 -20.60
C ASN A 185 -0.53 5.06 -19.69
N ASN A 186 -0.45 6.33 -19.28
CA ASN A 186 -1.44 6.96 -18.41
C ASN A 186 -2.36 7.94 -19.16
N SER A 187 -2.74 7.61 -20.40
CA SER A 187 -3.63 8.46 -21.21
C SER A 187 -4.97 8.76 -20.53
N ALA A 188 -5.43 7.87 -19.65
CA ALA A 188 -6.67 8.03 -18.87
C ALA A 188 -6.63 9.21 -17.88
N VAL A 189 -5.46 9.76 -17.57
CA VAL A 189 -5.34 10.97 -16.75
C VAL A 189 -6.03 12.17 -17.43
N LYS A 190 -5.93 12.26 -18.77
CA LYS A 190 -6.57 13.33 -19.55
C LYS A 190 -8.09 13.27 -19.45
N ASP A 191 -8.67 12.07 -19.56
CA ASP A 191 -10.11 11.86 -19.45
C ASP A 191 -10.64 12.33 -18.09
N THR A 192 -9.84 12.14 -17.03
CA THR A 192 -10.21 12.57 -15.67
C THR A 192 -10.18 14.08 -15.54
N SER A 193 -9.09 14.72 -15.97
CA SER A 193 -8.97 16.18 -15.96
C SER A 193 -10.06 16.82 -16.82
N GLN A 194 -10.28 16.32 -18.04
CA GLN A 194 -11.33 16.81 -18.92
C GLN A 194 -12.73 16.64 -18.32
N ARG A 195 -13.03 15.50 -17.67
CA ARG A 195 -14.30 15.30 -16.96
C ARG A 195 -14.49 16.29 -15.81
N LEU A 196 -13.45 16.59 -15.03
CA LEU A 196 -13.51 17.58 -13.96
C LEU A 196 -13.83 18.99 -14.49
N PHE A 197 -13.28 19.36 -15.64
CA PHE A 197 -13.57 20.65 -16.28
C PHE A 197 -14.89 20.68 -17.07
N SER A 198 -15.50 19.52 -17.33
CA SER A 198 -16.78 19.39 -18.01
C SER A 198 -17.92 18.98 -17.09
N ILE A 199 -17.72 19.04 -15.76
CA ILE A 199 -18.81 18.98 -14.79
C ILE A 199 -19.75 20.14 -15.15
N PRO A 200 -21.02 19.88 -15.50
CA PRO A 200 -22.00 20.94 -15.72
C PRO A 200 -22.01 21.85 -14.49
N ASN A 201 -22.36 23.13 -14.62
CA ASN A 201 -22.70 23.94 -13.45
C ASN A 201 -23.86 23.27 -12.71
N LEU A 202 -23.52 22.43 -11.73
CA LEU A 202 -24.48 21.80 -10.86
C LEU A 202 -25.04 22.91 -9.96
N PRO A 203 -26.34 22.89 -9.66
CA PRO A 203 -26.91 23.85 -8.74
C PRO A 203 -26.22 23.72 -7.37
N ASP A 204 -25.95 24.86 -6.75
CA ASP A 204 -25.35 24.90 -5.42
C ASP A 204 -26.24 24.13 -4.43
N ILE A 205 -25.59 23.32 -3.57
CA ILE A 205 -26.25 22.69 -2.44
C ILE A 205 -26.04 23.54 -1.19
N THR A 206 -27.10 23.73 -0.40
CA THR A 206 -26.94 24.38 0.90
C THR A 206 -26.18 23.46 1.86
N SER A 207 -25.43 24.04 2.79
CA SER A 207 -24.74 23.28 3.86
C SER A 207 -25.72 22.41 4.64
N GLU A 208 -26.92 22.92 4.94
CA GLU A 208 -27.98 22.17 5.60
C GLU A 208 -28.38 20.90 4.82
N THR A 209 -28.48 21.00 3.49
CA THR A 209 -28.80 19.84 2.64
C THR A 209 -27.67 18.84 2.65
N PHE A 210 -26.42 19.30 2.51
CA PHE A 210 -25.23 18.45 2.56
C PHE A 210 -25.16 17.63 3.87
N PHE A 211 -25.32 18.28 5.03
CA PHE A 211 -25.27 17.61 6.34
C PHE A 211 -26.48 16.71 6.63
N LYS A 212 -27.61 16.92 5.95
CA LYS A 212 -28.74 15.98 5.97
C LYS A 212 -28.43 14.71 5.18
N VAL A 213 -27.75 14.84 4.04
CA VAL A 213 -27.37 13.72 3.15
C VAL A 213 -26.23 12.90 3.74
N PHE A 214 -25.25 13.55 4.39
CA PHE A 214 -24.11 12.91 5.04
C PHE A 214 -24.23 12.99 6.57
N PRO A 215 -25.01 12.12 7.21
CA PRO A 215 -25.27 12.20 8.65
C PRO A 215 -24.04 11.83 9.51
N PHE A 216 -23.09 11.09 8.94
CA PHE A 216 -21.82 10.70 9.55
C PHE A 216 -20.64 11.44 8.92
N CYS A 217 -20.56 12.76 9.13
CA CYS A 217 -19.44 13.56 8.65
C CYS A 217 -18.94 14.54 9.72
N LEU A 218 -17.69 14.95 9.56
CA LEU A 218 -17.02 15.97 10.35
C LEU A 218 -16.45 17.01 9.39
N LEU A 219 -16.67 18.28 9.69
CA LEU A 219 -15.99 19.40 9.03
C LEU A 219 -14.97 19.96 10.02
N ILE A 220 -13.71 19.99 9.61
CA ILE A 220 -12.57 20.33 10.46
C ILE A 220 -11.78 21.44 9.75
N ASP A 221 -11.30 22.40 10.53
CA ASP A 221 -10.45 23.48 10.01
C ASP A 221 -8.96 23.10 10.01
N PRO A 222 -8.08 23.92 9.40
CA PRO A 222 -6.63 23.69 9.44
C PRO A 222 -5.97 23.69 10.82
N SER A 223 -6.68 24.17 11.86
CA SER A 223 -6.22 24.09 13.25
C SER A 223 -6.66 22.80 13.95
N MET A 224 -7.18 21.82 13.20
CA MET A 224 -7.71 20.56 13.69
C MET A 224 -8.90 20.73 14.66
N ARG A 225 -9.68 21.81 14.50
CA ARG A 225 -10.90 22.05 15.29
C ARG A 225 -12.15 21.66 14.53
N ILE A 226 -13.12 21.10 15.26
CA ILE A 226 -14.40 20.69 14.67
C ILE A 226 -15.24 21.94 14.40
N TYR A 227 -15.48 22.23 13.12
CA TYR A 227 -16.33 23.35 12.69
C TYR A 227 -17.80 22.94 12.53
N HIS A 228 -18.06 21.71 12.07
CA HIS A 228 -19.41 21.15 11.96
C HIS A 228 -19.42 19.63 12.10
N MET A 229 -20.57 19.06 12.46
CA MET A 229 -20.77 17.62 12.49
C MET A 229 -22.17 17.22 12.03
N GLY A 230 -22.24 16.10 11.33
CA GLY A 230 -23.52 15.52 10.90
C GLY A 230 -24.39 15.10 12.09
N LYS A 231 -25.70 15.11 11.88
CA LYS A 231 -26.71 14.84 12.94
C LYS A 231 -26.50 13.51 13.66
N SER A 232 -26.06 12.46 12.95
CA SER A 232 -25.88 11.14 13.55
C SER A 232 -24.59 11.05 14.36
N VAL A 233 -23.54 11.78 14.00
CA VAL A 233 -22.35 11.91 14.87
C VAL A 233 -22.74 12.66 16.14
N LYS A 234 -23.48 13.77 16.01
CA LYS A 234 -23.92 14.57 17.16
C LYS A 234 -24.79 13.77 18.13
N SER A 235 -25.66 12.89 17.64
CA SER A 235 -26.53 12.06 18.48
C SER A 235 -25.80 11.00 19.32
N LEU A 236 -24.51 10.76 19.06
CA LEU A 236 -23.69 9.85 19.85
C LEU A 236 -23.24 10.47 21.18
N PHE A 237 -23.45 11.78 21.35
CA PHE A 237 -23.08 12.53 22.54
C PHE A 237 -24.31 13.04 23.29
N PRO A 238 -24.20 13.28 24.62
CA PRO A 238 -25.23 13.99 25.38
C PRO A 238 -25.54 15.36 24.77
N VAL A 239 -26.81 15.77 24.86
CA VAL A 239 -27.34 16.99 24.20
C VAL A 239 -26.58 18.26 24.57
N ASP A 240 -26.09 18.34 25.81
CA ASP A 240 -25.41 19.52 26.35
C ASP A 240 -23.91 19.57 26.01
N THR A 241 -23.39 18.58 25.29
CA THR A 241 -21.97 18.51 24.95
C THR A 241 -21.61 19.53 23.88
N VAL A 242 -20.74 20.47 24.22
CA VAL A 242 -20.18 21.42 23.26
C VAL A 242 -19.03 20.75 22.51
N LEU A 243 -19.28 20.37 21.26
CA LEU A 243 -18.31 19.68 20.40
C LEU A 243 -17.68 20.61 19.36
N ILE A 244 -18.42 21.63 18.91
CA ILE A 244 -17.95 22.59 17.92
C ILE A 244 -16.91 23.52 18.55
N GLY A 245 -15.81 23.77 17.84
CA GLY A 245 -14.67 24.57 18.26
C GLY A 245 -13.64 23.82 19.11
N ARG A 246 -13.95 22.59 19.55
CA ARG A 246 -13.01 21.71 20.26
C ARG A 246 -12.02 21.09 19.29
N TYR A 247 -10.87 20.67 19.82
CA TYR A 247 -9.87 19.97 19.01
C TYR A 247 -10.36 18.56 18.71
N LEU A 248 -10.13 18.08 17.49
CA LEU A 248 -10.58 16.77 17.05
C LEU A 248 -10.03 15.65 17.95
N GLU A 249 -8.77 15.75 18.37
CA GLU A 249 -8.09 14.78 19.23
C GLU A 249 -8.65 14.68 20.65
N GLU A 250 -9.40 15.69 21.13
CA GLU A 250 -10.08 15.63 22.43
C GLU A 250 -11.29 14.70 22.41
N ILE A 251 -11.84 14.42 21.22
CA ILE A 251 -13.14 13.76 21.03
C ILE A 251 -12.99 12.47 20.21
N PHE A 252 -12.07 12.45 19.25
CA PHE A 252 -11.84 11.34 18.34
C PHE A 252 -10.42 10.83 18.43
N ARG A 253 -10.28 9.51 18.33
CA ARG A 253 -8.99 8.86 18.14
C ARG A 253 -8.82 8.46 16.69
N LEU A 254 -7.69 8.84 16.11
CA LEU A 254 -7.27 8.30 14.83
C LEU A 254 -6.86 6.83 15.01
N ILE A 255 -7.54 5.91 14.31
CA ILE A 255 -7.15 4.50 14.32
C ILE A 255 -6.19 4.20 13.18
N ARG A 256 -6.41 4.80 12.00
CA ARG A 256 -5.56 4.62 10.82
C ARG A 256 -5.50 5.91 10.01
N PRO A 257 -4.34 6.27 9.45
CA PRO A 257 -3.02 5.66 9.71
C PRO A 257 -2.51 5.96 11.14
N ASP A 258 -1.55 5.19 11.65
CA ASP A 258 -0.94 5.39 12.99
C ASP A 258 0.07 6.55 12.94
N ILE A 259 -0.47 7.77 12.90
CA ILE A 259 0.28 9.02 12.84
C ILE A 259 -0.33 10.06 13.79
N SER A 260 0.43 11.10 14.12
CA SER A 260 -0.13 12.24 14.85
C SER A 260 -1.13 13.01 13.99
N LEU A 261 -2.12 13.57 14.67
CA LEU A 261 -3.25 14.23 14.06
C LEU A 261 -2.93 15.71 13.75
N GLU A 262 -2.18 15.95 12.67
CA GLU A 262 -1.81 17.29 12.21
C GLU A 262 -2.37 17.56 10.81
N TRP A 263 -2.75 18.80 10.51
CA TRP A 263 -3.40 19.15 9.24
C TRP A 263 -2.59 18.71 8.00
N ASP A 264 -1.29 19.00 7.98
CA ASP A 264 -0.42 18.64 6.85
C ASP A 264 -0.37 17.13 6.63
N LYS A 265 -0.39 16.36 7.73
CA LYS A 265 -0.47 14.90 7.69
C LYS A 265 -1.84 14.41 7.21
N VAL A 266 -2.92 15.11 7.56
CA VAL A 266 -4.26 14.80 7.08
C VAL A 266 -4.40 15.01 5.57
N ILE A 267 -3.86 16.10 5.05
CA ILE A 267 -3.87 16.36 3.61
C ILE A 267 -3.01 15.32 2.87
N LEU A 268 -1.84 14.96 3.41
CA LEU A 268 -0.93 14.00 2.78
C LEU A 268 -1.48 12.57 2.71
N PHE A 269 -2.40 12.19 3.61
CA PHE A 269 -2.97 10.83 3.66
C PHE A 269 -4.49 10.81 3.46
N ILE A 270 -5.06 11.76 2.72
CA ILE A 270 -6.52 12.02 2.68
C ILE A 270 -7.41 10.79 2.41
N TYR A 271 -6.88 9.77 1.74
CA TYR A 271 -7.56 8.51 1.43
C TYR A 271 -7.50 7.44 2.53
N LEU A 272 -6.76 7.65 3.61
CA LEU A 272 -6.43 6.60 4.60
C LEU A 272 -7.05 6.83 5.99
N PHE A 273 -7.73 7.95 6.21
CA PHE A 273 -8.19 8.33 7.54
C PHE A 273 -9.42 7.54 7.99
N LYS A 274 -9.28 6.87 9.14
CA LYS A 274 -10.38 6.26 9.88
C LYS A 274 -10.35 6.71 11.34
N PHE A 275 -11.40 7.41 11.74
CA PHE A 275 -11.63 7.92 13.09
C PHE A 275 -12.58 7.02 13.87
N VAL A 276 -12.37 6.93 15.19
CA VAL A 276 -13.32 6.33 16.14
C VAL A 276 -13.47 7.24 17.35
N LEU A 277 -14.65 7.16 17.95
CA LEU A 277 -15.03 7.92 19.14
C LEU A 277 -14.33 7.36 20.39
N PHE A 278 -13.95 8.24 21.31
CA PHE A 278 -13.54 7.83 22.65
C PHE A 278 -14.72 7.34 23.50
#